data_AF-A0A811UNT1-F1
#
_entry.id   AF-A0A811UNT1-F1
#
_cell.length_a   1.000
_cell.length_b   1.000
_cell.length_c   1.000
_cell.angle_alpha   90.00
_cell.angle_beta   90.00
_cell.angle_gamma   90.00
#
_symmetry.space_group_name_H-M   'P 1'
#
loop_
_entity.id
_entity.type
_entity.pdbx_description
1 polymer ?
#
loop_
_entity_poly.entity_id
_entity_poly.type
_entity_poly.pdbx_seq_one_letter_code
_entity_poly.pdbx_strand_id
1 'polypeptide(L)'
;MVIQHNVKGYEEFTKLVEELETNAEGQPIHVLFSGGKDENGQSWCPYCVKAEPVVHDALAKASEKSHFIHVDVGERAYWKDLNCPFRKDPNTHLIFLPTLLRWKSPQRLDGERVSNKDLVEMISKMRIKYYTKPMRLFSLYLQAI
;
A
#
# COMPACT_ATOMS: atom_id res chain seq x y z
N MET A 1 -0.99 15.73 -6.94
CA MET A 1 0.07 15.99 -5.94
C MET A 1 0.04 14.83 -4.97
N VAL A 2 1.11 14.04 -4.94
CA VAL A 2 1.18 12.82 -4.13
C VAL A 2 1.67 13.18 -2.72
N ILE A 3 0.94 12.77 -1.70
CA ILE A 3 1.34 12.93 -0.30
C ILE A 3 2.08 11.66 0.10
N GLN A 4 3.35 11.78 0.49
CA GLN A 4 4.19 10.66 0.88
C GLN A 4 4.24 10.56 2.41
N HIS A 5 4.06 9.35 2.92
CA HIS A 5 4.12 9.00 4.32
C HIS A 5 5.15 7.88 4.50
N ASN A 6 6.07 8.03 5.45
CA ASN A 6 7.03 6.97 5.77
C ASN A 6 6.72 6.48 7.19
N VAL A 7 6.56 5.18 7.35
CA VAL A 7 6.22 4.53 8.62
C VAL A 7 7.10 3.31 8.84
N LYS A 8 7.44 3.04 10.10
CA LYS A 8 8.27 1.90 10.46
C LYS A 8 7.51 0.97 11.40
N GLY A 9 7.38 -0.28 10.99
CA GLY A 9 6.69 -1.29 11.78
C GLY A 9 5.17 -1.28 11.59
N TYR A 10 4.56 -2.32 12.14
CA TYR A 10 3.16 -2.65 11.87
C TYR A 10 2.17 -1.71 12.56
N GLU A 11 2.43 -1.34 13.82
CA GLU A 11 1.52 -0.51 14.59
C GLU A 11 1.35 0.90 14.02
N GLU A 12 2.45 1.52 13.58
CA GLU A 12 2.41 2.83 12.92
C GLU A 12 1.68 2.76 11.58
N PHE A 13 1.95 1.70 10.80
CA PHE A 13 1.26 1.46 9.54
C PHE A 13 -0.25 1.37 9.71
N THR A 14 -0.74 0.55 10.67
CA THR A 14 -2.17 0.38 10.91
C THR A 14 -2.84 1.70 11.29
N LYS A 15 -2.25 2.47 12.21
CA LYS A 15 -2.78 3.77 12.63
C LYS A 15 -2.87 4.76 11.47
N LEU A 16 -1.81 4.84 10.67
CA LEU A 16 -1.75 5.77 9.54
C LEU A 16 -2.74 5.38 8.44
N VAL A 17 -2.93 4.08 8.20
CA VAL A 17 -3.95 3.60 7.27
C VAL A 17 -5.36 3.93 7.77
N GLU A 18 -5.68 3.72 9.05
CA GLU A 18 -6.99 4.08 9.62
C GLU A 18 -7.28 5.58 9.52
N GLU A 19 -6.27 6.42 9.79
CA GLU A 19 -6.37 7.86 9.65
C GLU A 19 -6.60 8.26 8.19
N LEU A 20 -5.82 7.69 7.26
CA LEU A 20 -5.98 7.95 5.84
C LEU A 20 -7.29 7.40 5.30
N GLU A 21 -7.81 6.29 5.79
CA GLU A 21 -9.14 5.82 5.40
C GLU A 21 -10.23 6.81 5.77
N THR A 22 -10.10 7.46 6.93
CA THR A 22 -11.06 8.44 7.43
C THR A 22 -10.93 9.77 6.68
N ASN A 23 -9.70 10.18 6.37
CA ASN A 23 -9.40 11.50 5.80
C ASN A 23 -9.30 11.54 4.27
N ALA A 24 -9.06 10.41 3.59
CA ALA A 24 -8.74 10.40 2.17
C ALA A 24 -9.94 10.69 1.25
N GLU A 25 -11.18 10.73 1.74
CA GLU A 25 -12.39 11.11 0.96
C GLU A 25 -12.45 10.50 -0.47
N GLY A 26 -11.98 9.26 -0.66
CA GLY A 26 -11.94 8.59 -1.96
C GLY A 26 -10.67 8.79 -2.80
N GLN A 27 -9.62 9.42 -2.26
CA GLN A 27 -8.29 9.47 -2.86
C GLN A 27 -7.62 8.08 -2.82
N PRO A 28 -6.89 7.69 -3.86
CA PRO A 28 -6.25 6.39 -3.91
C PRO A 28 -5.03 6.35 -2.97
N ILE A 29 -4.98 5.31 -2.13
CA ILE A 29 -3.88 5.03 -1.22
C ILE A 29 -3.05 3.88 -1.79
N HIS A 30 -1.75 4.12 -1.97
CA HIS A 30 -0.77 3.14 -2.42
C HIS A 30 0.19 2.85 -1.27
N VAL A 31 0.44 1.57 -1.01
CA VAL A 31 1.30 1.12 0.09
C VAL A 31 2.44 0.31 -0.49
N LEU A 32 3.67 0.77 -0.27
CA LEU A 32 4.89 0.06 -0.61
C LEU A 32 5.49 -0.52 0.66
N PHE A 33 5.56 -1.85 0.72
CA PHE A 33 6.30 -2.56 1.76
C PHE A 33 7.73 -2.77 1.30
N SER A 34 8.66 -2.24 2.09
CA SER A 34 10.09 -2.35 1.87
C SER A 34 10.78 -3.02 3.06
N GLY A 35 11.90 -3.67 2.79
CA GLY A 35 12.78 -4.16 3.84
C GLY A 35 13.37 -2.98 4.60
N GLY A 36 13.42 -3.09 5.94
CA GLY A 36 13.96 -2.05 6.80
C GLY A 36 15.33 -1.58 6.35
N LYS A 37 15.51 -0.27 6.41
CA LYS A 37 16.76 0.42 6.09
C LYS A 37 17.75 0.27 7.25
N ASP A 38 19.02 0.02 6.94
CA ASP A 38 20.10 0.09 7.93
C ASP A 38 20.43 1.55 8.28
N GLU A 39 21.38 1.78 9.20
CA GLU A 39 21.85 3.12 9.59
C GLU A 39 22.34 3.99 8.42
N ASN A 40 22.79 3.37 7.32
CA ASN A 40 23.16 4.00 6.06
C ASN A 40 21.96 4.32 5.15
N GLY A 41 20.73 4.04 5.59
CA GLY A 41 19.50 4.28 4.83
C GLY A 41 19.25 3.28 3.71
N GLN A 42 20.01 2.18 3.65
CA GLN A 42 19.90 1.19 2.59
C GLN A 42 19.11 -0.04 3.04
N SER A 43 18.11 -0.44 2.26
CA SER A 43 17.36 -1.66 2.53
C SER A 43 18.23 -2.88 2.32
N TRP A 44 18.18 -3.85 3.24
CA TRP A 44 18.87 -5.14 3.12
C TRP A 44 18.42 -5.98 1.91
N CYS A 45 17.29 -5.61 1.29
CA CYS A 45 16.74 -6.29 0.12
C CYS A 45 17.15 -5.56 -1.18
N PRO A 46 17.93 -6.19 -2.07
CA PRO A 46 18.40 -5.56 -3.31
C PRO A 46 17.26 -5.19 -4.26
N TYR A 47 16.14 -5.93 -4.22
CA TYR A 47 14.96 -5.61 -5.02
C TYR A 47 14.25 -4.34 -4.52
N CYS A 48 14.27 -4.08 -3.21
CA CYS A 48 13.68 -2.86 -2.65
C CYS A 48 14.47 -1.62 -3.11
N VAL A 49 15.81 -1.70 -3.11
CA VAL A 49 16.69 -0.61 -3.58
C VAL A 49 16.44 -0.29 -5.06
N LYS A 50 16.17 -1.30 -5.90
CA LYS A 50 15.84 -1.09 -7.32
C LYS A 50 14.43 -0.56 -7.53
N ALA A 51 13.47 -0.99 -6.72
CA ALA A 51 12.06 -0.64 -6.85
C ALA A 51 11.76 0.79 -6.37
N GLU A 52 12.39 1.25 -5.28
CA GLU A 52 12.16 2.58 -4.68
C GLU A 52 12.23 3.72 -5.72
N PRO A 53 13.31 3.88 -6.52
CA PRO A 53 13.37 4.96 -7.51
C PRO A 53 12.33 4.82 -8.63
N VAL A 54 11.97 3.59 -9.02
CA VAL A 54 10.95 3.34 -10.05
C VAL A 54 9.58 3.79 -9.57
N VAL A 55 9.24 3.49 -8.32
CA VAL A 55 8.00 3.90 -7.69
C VAL A 55 7.95 5.41 -7.52
N HIS A 56 9.03 6.03 -7.03
CA HIS A 56 9.09 7.49 -6.90
C HIS A 56 8.95 8.22 -8.25
N ASP A 57 9.57 7.72 -9.33
CA ASP A 57 9.42 8.31 -10.68
C ASP A 57 7.98 8.18 -11.21
N ALA A 58 7.34 7.03 -10.98
CA ALA A 58 5.95 6.81 -11.37
C ALA A 58 4.99 7.73 -10.60
N LEU A 59 5.22 7.93 -9.30
CA LEU A 59 4.44 8.84 -8.47
C LEU A 59 4.64 10.30 -8.87
N ALA A 60 5.85 10.71 -9.26
CA ALA A 60 6.12 12.06 -9.74
C ALA A 60 5.33 12.38 -11.02
N LYS A 61 5.05 11.37 -11.85
CA LYS A 61 4.22 11.49 -13.05
C LYS A 61 2.72 11.40 -12.77
N ALA A 62 2.33 10.95 -11.57
CA ALA A 62 0.93 10.89 -11.20
C ALA A 62 0.39 12.30 -10.96
N SER A 63 -0.48 12.77 -11.86
CA SER A 63 -1.10 14.09 -11.75
C SER A 63 -2.20 14.15 -10.68
N GLU A 64 -2.75 12.99 -10.28
CA GLU A 64 -3.84 12.91 -9.30
C GLU A 64 -3.35 13.18 -7.86
N LYS A 65 -4.27 13.59 -6.98
CA LYS A 65 -3.99 13.64 -5.54
C LYS A 65 -4.14 12.22 -4.99
N SER A 66 -3.04 11.65 -4.53
CA SER A 66 -2.98 10.28 -4.01
C SER A 66 -2.10 10.24 -2.76
N HIS A 67 -2.37 9.27 -1.90
CA HIS A 67 -1.51 9.00 -0.75
C HIS A 67 -0.59 7.84 -1.09
N PHE A 68 0.69 8.01 -0.76
CA PHE A 68 1.69 6.98 -0.87
C PHE A 68 2.29 6.72 0.49
N ILE A 69 2.23 5.46 0.94
CA ILE A 69 2.74 5.02 2.23
C ILE A 69 3.92 4.10 1.97
N HIS A 70 5.10 4.50 2.43
CA HIS A 70 6.29 3.67 2.47
C HIS A 70 6.39 3.03 3.85
N VAL A 71 6.26 1.70 3.90
CA VAL A 71 6.27 0.91 5.12
C VAL A 71 7.57 0.12 5.20
N ASP A 72 8.37 0.43 6.21
CA ASP A 72 9.54 -0.36 6.57
C ASP A 72 9.11 -1.53 7.46
N VAL A 73 9.23 -2.76 6.95
CA VAL A 73 8.91 -3.96 7.74
C VAL A 73 9.93 -4.25 8.84
N GLY A 74 11.07 -3.56 8.83
CA GLY A 74 12.18 -3.78 9.75
C GLY A 74 13.23 -4.77 9.25
N GLU A 75 13.96 -5.37 10.18
CA GLU A 75 15.11 -6.23 9.87
C GLU A 75 14.72 -7.53 9.15
N ARG A 76 15.68 -8.08 8.40
CA ARG A 76 15.50 -9.35 7.69
C ARG A 76 15.08 -10.50 8.61
N ALA A 77 15.60 -10.53 9.85
CA ALA A 77 15.26 -11.55 10.82
C ALA A 77 13.77 -11.48 11.22
N TYR A 78 13.28 -10.27 11.51
CA TYR A 78 11.87 -10.02 11.82
C TYR A 78 10.95 -10.40 10.65
N TRP A 79 11.31 -10.05 9.42
CA TRP A 79 10.53 -10.40 8.23
C TRP A 79 10.50 -11.91 7.95
N LYS A 80 11.59 -12.62 8.24
CA LYS A 80 11.71 -14.06 8.00
C LYS A 80 10.85 -14.88 8.99
N ASP A 81 10.49 -14.27 10.13
CA ASP A 81 9.62 -14.89 11.11
C ASP A 81 8.21 -15.16 10.51
N LEU A 82 7.72 -16.39 10.67
CA LEU A 82 6.38 -16.79 10.22
C LEU A 82 5.26 -16.11 11.04
N ASN A 83 5.58 -15.63 12.24
CA ASN A 83 4.68 -14.86 13.10
C ASN A 83 4.70 -13.36 12.79
N CYS A 84 5.44 -12.91 11.78
CA CYS A 84 5.43 -11.52 11.36
C CYS A 84 3.99 -11.06 11.06
N PRO A 85 3.49 -10.00 11.74
CA PRO A 85 2.09 -9.58 11.62
C PRO A 85 1.74 -9.19 10.18
N PHE A 86 2.69 -8.64 9.42
CA PHE A 86 2.52 -8.32 8.00
C PHE A 86 2.20 -9.52 7.10
N ARG A 87 2.63 -10.73 7.49
CA ARG A 87 2.33 -11.98 6.77
C ARG A 87 0.98 -12.55 7.17
N LYS A 88 0.63 -12.40 8.46
CA LYS A 88 -0.62 -12.93 9.03
C LYS A 88 -1.82 -12.04 8.75
N ASP A 89 -1.60 -10.74 8.56
CA ASP A 89 -2.68 -9.81 8.31
C ASP A 89 -3.39 -10.15 6.99
N PRO A 90 -4.72 -10.36 7.00
CA PRO A 90 -5.47 -10.76 5.81
C PRO A 90 -5.62 -9.62 4.80
N ASN A 91 -5.40 -8.35 5.19
CA ASN A 91 -5.50 -7.21 4.30
C ASN A 91 -4.22 -7.01 3.50
N THR A 92 -3.04 -7.20 4.12
CA THR A 92 -1.75 -7.08 3.43
C THR A 92 -1.29 -8.38 2.81
N HIS A 93 -1.50 -9.51 3.50
CA HIS A 93 -1.10 -10.88 3.11
C HIS A 93 0.25 -10.92 2.37
N LEU A 94 1.28 -10.34 2.99
CA LEU A 94 2.56 -10.16 2.33
C LEU A 94 3.30 -11.50 2.20
N ILE A 95 3.60 -11.89 0.96
CA ILE A 95 4.36 -13.12 0.67
C ILE A 95 5.80 -12.77 0.27
N PHE A 96 6.00 -11.66 -0.45
CA PHE A 96 7.29 -11.22 -0.98
C PHE A 96 7.58 -9.76 -0.65
N LEU A 97 8.84 -9.35 -0.77
CA LEU A 97 9.29 -7.97 -0.70
C LEU A 97 10.18 -7.65 -1.91
N PRO A 98 10.13 -6.44 -2.48
CA PRO A 98 9.15 -5.38 -2.18
C PRO A 98 7.75 -5.75 -2.66
N THR A 99 6.71 -5.23 -2.01
CA THR A 99 5.32 -5.40 -2.47
C THR A 99 4.65 -4.04 -2.50
N LEU A 100 4.12 -3.67 -3.67
CA LEU A 100 3.32 -2.47 -3.85
C LEU A 100 1.85 -2.89 -3.98
N LEU A 101 1.04 -2.50 -3.01
CA LEU A 101 -0.40 -2.74 -3.05
C LEU A 101 -1.17 -1.45 -3.11
N ARG A 102 -2.38 -1.52 -3.64
CA ARG A 102 -3.34 -0.44 -3.57
C ARG A 102 -4.40 -0.80 -2.53
N TRP A 103 -4.58 0.09 -1.56
CA TRP A 103 -5.50 -0.14 -0.46
C TRP A 103 -6.95 -0.28 -0.96
N LYS A 104 -7.70 -1.25 -0.41
CA LYS A 104 -9.07 -1.63 -0.84
C LYS A 104 -9.21 -2.03 -2.32
N SER A 105 -8.12 -2.46 -2.96
CA SER A 105 -8.13 -2.94 -4.35
C SER A 105 -7.43 -4.29 -4.45
N PRO A 106 -7.86 -5.18 -5.37
CA PRO A 106 -7.12 -6.42 -5.66
C PRO A 106 -5.80 -6.19 -6.40
N GLN A 107 -5.50 -4.94 -6.78
CA GLN A 107 -4.30 -4.58 -7.51
C GLN A 107 -3.09 -4.59 -6.59
N ARG A 108 -2.15 -5.49 -6.88
CA ARG A 108 -0.86 -5.61 -6.20
C ARG A 108 0.24 -6.00 -7.18
N LEU A 109 1.45 -5.55 -6.89
CA LEU A 109 2.68 -5.91 -7.58
C LEU A 109 3.65 -6.45 -6.54
N ASP A 110 4.19 -7.63 -6.80
CA ASP A 110 5.06 -8.34 -5.86
C ASP A 110 6.46 -8.52 -6.48
N GLY A 111 7.50 -8.39 -5.66
CA GLY A 111 8.89 -8.67 -6.00
C GLY A 111 9.42 -7.84 -7.18
N GLU A 112 9.90 -8.53 -8.21
CA GLU A 112 10.50 -7.89 -9.40
C GLU A 112 9.49 -7.06 -10.20
N ARG A 113 8.19 -7.37 -10.11
CA ARG A 113 7.14 -6.62 -10.82
C ARG A 113 7.05 -5.17 -10.34
N VAL A 114 7.47 -4.89 -9.10
CA VAL A 114 7.55 -3.52 -8.56
C VAL A 114 8.71 -2.73 -9.18
N SER A 115 9.75 -3.41 -9.66
CA SER A 115 10.85 -2.76 -10.39
C SER A 115 10.49 -2.45 -11.85
N ASN A 116 9.35 -2.94 -12.34
CA ASN A 116 8.91 -2.68 -13.70
C ASN A 116 8.10 -1.38 -13.78
N LYS A 117 8.69 -0.37 -14.40
CA LYS A 117 8.14 0.97 -14.53
C LYS A 117 6.76 1.00 -15.17
N ASP A 118 6.53 0.22 -16.23
CA ASP A 118 5.25 0.20 -16.93
C ASP A 118 4.13 -0.31 -16.02
N LEU A 119 4.40 -1.35 -15.22
CA LEU A 119 3.44 -1.90 -14.28
C LEU A 119 3.12 -0.92 -13.14
N VAL A 120 4.15 -0.24 -12.61
CA VAL A 120 3.97 0.75 -11.54
C VAL A 120 3.22 1.98 -12.04
N GLU A 121 3.53 2.45 -13.26
CA GLU A 121 2.76 3.54 -13.87
C GLU A 121 1.31 3.11 -14.13
N MET A 122 1.07 1.87 -14.57
CA MET A 122 -0.27 1.34 -14.77
C MET A 122 -1.07 1.31 -13.48
N ILE A 123 -0.55 0.74 -12.38
CA ILE A 123 -1.29 0.66 -11.11
C ILE A 123 -1.56 2.05 -10.52
N SER A 124 -0.60 2.99 -10.66
CA SER A 124 -0.72 4.36 -10.17
C SER A 124 -1.74 5.19 -10.97
N LYS A 125 -1.81 5.00 -12.30
CA LYS A 125 -2.74 5.71 -13.20
C LYS A 125 -4.12 5.07 -13.27
N MET A 126 -4.29 3.84 -12.80
CA MET A 126 -5.55 3.14 -12.95
C MET A 126 -6.63 3.81 -12.10
N ARG A 127 -7.64 4.38 -12.76
CA ARG A 127 -8.83 4.89 -12.07
C ARG A 127 -9.69 3.73 -11.64
N ILE A 128 -10.09 3.69 -10.37
CA ILE A 128 -11.19 2.83 -9.92
C ILE A 128 -12.46 3.39 -10.59
N LYS A 129 -12.85 2.84 -11.75
CA LYS A 129 -14.17 3.10 -12.29
C LYS A 129 -15.27 2.28 -11.60
N TYR A 130 -14.92 1.31 -10.76
CA TYR A 130 -15.89 0.40 -10.17
C TYR A 130 -15.45 -0.13 -8.80
N TYR A 131 -15.89 0.50 -7.71
CA TYR A 131 -16.41 -0.18 -6.51
C TYR A 131 -17.05 0.78 -5.49
N THR A 132 -18.00 1.62 -5.91
CA THR A 132 -18.97 2.22 -4.99
C THR A 132 -20.35 1.70 -5.33
N LYS A 133 -20.64 0.43 -5.00
CA LYS A 133 -22.01 0.15 -4.55
C LYS A 133 -22.02 0.50 -3.07
N PRO A 134 -22.65 1.62 -2.66
CA PRO A 134 -23.03 1.75 -1.27
C PRO A 134 -23.88 0.52 -0.95
N MET A 135 -23.50 -0.23 0.07
CA MET A 135 -24.38 -1.19 0.70
C MET A 135 -25.51 -0.35 1.31
N ARG A 136 -26.51 -0.01 0.48
CA ARG A 136 -27.81 0.45 0.96
C ARG A 136 -28.34 -0.72 1.79
N LEU A 137 -28.13 -0.66 3.11
CA LEU A 137 -29.03 -1.33 4.04
C LEU A 137 -30.42 -0.79 3.72
N PHE A 138 -31.17 -1.56 2.94
CA PHE A 138 -32.63 -1.45 2.88
C PHE A 138 -33.13 -1.85 4.27
N SER A 139 -33.21 -0.88 5.18
CA SER A 139 -34.03 -0.97 6.38
C SER A 139 -35.12 0.09 6.27
N LEU A 140 -36.07 -0.17 5.39
CA LEU A 140 -37.35 0.54 5.32
C LEU A 140 -38.38 -0.46 4.77
N TYR A 141 -38.85 -1.36 5.64
CA TYR A 141 -40.17 -1.95 5.49
C TYR A 141 -40.63 -2.51 6.85
N LEU A 142 -41.18 -1.64 7.69
CA LEU A 142 -42.38 -1.94 8.47
C LEU A 142 -42.92 -0.64 9.07
N GLN A 143 -43.74 0.07 8.31
CA GLN A 143 -44.87 0.80 8.88
C GLN A 143 -46.14 0.30 8.20
N ALA A 144 -47.10 -0.07 9.03
CA ALA A 144 -48.54 -0.18 8.76
C ALA A 144 -48.99 -1.25 7.73
N ILE A 145 -49.55 -2.37 8.24
CA ILE A 145 -51.01 -2.61 8.36
C ILE A 145 -51.22 -3.36 9.68
#